data_AF-A0A924KBI7-F1
#
_entry.id   AF-A0A924KBI7-F1
#
_cell.length_a   1.000
_cell.length_b   1.000
_cell.length_c   1.000
_cell.angle_alpha   90.00
_cell.angle_beta   90.00
_cell.angle_gamma   90.00
#
_symmetry.space_group_name_H-M   'P 1'
#
loop_
_entity.id
_entity.type
_entity.pdbx_description
1 polymer ?
#
loop_
_entity_poly.entity_id
_entity_poly.type
_entity_poly.pdbx_seq_one_letter_code
_entity_poly.pdbx_strand_id
1 'polypeptide(L)'
;MTSIIKIEVIYDGNSYFLQTTKHAYANLIVLLLNELTDEYFDDCKGMGKCGTCLIEILEGNDDLKGQDRNEETTLSKMNINQPNIKLACQLLVDESLKGIKIRII
;
A
#
# COMPACT_ATOMS: atom_id res chain seq x y z
N MET A 1 16.23 -10.59 -15.59
CA MET A 1 15.02 -11.35 -15.23
C MET A 1 14.15 -10.44 -14.40
N THR A 2 12.93 -10.16 -14.83
CA THR A 2 12.01 -9.33 -14.06
C THR A 2 11.33 -10.20 -13.01
N SER A 3 11.60 -9.95 -11.72
CA SER A 3 10.97 -10.68 -10.62
C SER A 3 9.47 -10.34 -10.58
N ILE A 4 8.61 -11.37 -10.64
CA ILE A 4 7.17 -11.22 -10.40
C ILE A 4 6.96 -11.00 -8.91
N ILE A 5 6.26 -9.91 -8.60
CA ILE A 5 5.80 -9.54 -7.26
C ILE A 5 4.34 -9.95 -7.18
N LYS A 6 4.00 -10.83 -6.22
CA LYS A 6 2.62 -11.26 -5.95
C LYS A 6 2.18 -10.68 -4.62
N ILE A 7 0.97 -10.13 -4.57
CA ILE A 7 0.40 -9.49 -3.39
C ILE A 7 -1.02 -10.03 -3.20
N GLU A 8 -1.38 -10.40 -1.98
CA GLU A 8 -2.76 -10.70 -1.62
C GLU A 8 -3.41 -9.45 -1.00
N VAL A 9 -4.57 -9.05 -1.50
CA VAL A 9 -5.29 -7.85 -1.05
C VAL A 9 -6.68 -8.24 -0.60
N ILE A 10 -7.03 -7.87 0.63
CA ILE A 10 -8.40 -7.94 1.14
C ILE A 10 -9.07 -6.57 0.91
N TYR A 11 -10.14 -6.56 0.13
CA TYR A 11 -10.94 -5.37 -0.16
C TYR A 11 -12.43 -5.74 -0.20
N ASP A 12 -13.27 -4.95 0.47
CA ASP A 12 -14.73 -5.19 0.57
C ASP A 12 -15.10 -6.64 0.95
N GLY A 13 -14.37 -7.21 1.92
CA GLY A 13 -14.55 -8.60 2.38
C GLY A 13 -14.08 -9.70 1.41
N ASN A 14 -13.61 -9.33 0.21
CA ASN A 14 -13.11 -10.24 -0.81
C ASN A 14 -11.57 -10.28 -0.83
N SER A 15 -11.01 -11.39 -1.30
CA SER A 15 -9.57 -11.59 -1.43
C SER A 15 -9.16 -11.60 -2.89
N TYR A 16 -8.16 -10.80 -3.24
CA TYR A 16 -7.65 -10.62 -4.59
C TYR A 16 -6.15 -10.91 -4.65
N PHE A 17 -5.70 -11.58 -5.70
CA PHE A 17 -4.27 -11.83 -5.95
C PHE A 17 -3.79 -10.95 -7.08
N LEU A 18 -3.00 -9.93 -6.73
CA LEU A 18 -2.39 -9.02 -7.69
C LEU A 18 -1.01 -9.50 -8.10
N GLN A 19 -0.64 -9.24 -9.35
CA GLN A 19 0.69 -9.52 -9.86
C GLN A 19 1.26 -8.29 -10.54
N THR A 20 2.51 -7.98 -10.24
CA THR A 20 3.21 -6.86 -10.84
C THR A 20 4.71 -7.16 -10.95
N THR A 21 5.45 -6.18 -11.47
CA THR A 21 6.91 -6.23 -11.54
C THR A 21 7.49 -4.95 -10.95
N LYS A 22 8.77 -5.03 -10.54
CA LYS A 22 9.47 -3.91 -9.93
C LYS A 22 9.38 -2.67 -10.83
N HIS A 23 8.95 -1.54 -10.25
CA HIS A 23 8.75 -0.25 -10.93
C HIS A 23 7.69 -0.21 -12.04
N ALA A 24 6.81 -1.21 -12.16
CA ALA A 24 5.65 -1.11 -13.06
C ALA A 24 4.68 0.01 -12.63
N TYR A 25 4.63 0.28 -11.33
CA TYR A 25 3.87 1.36 -10.72
C TYR A 25 4.75 2.17 -9.78
N ALA A 26 4.43 3.47 -9.62
CA ALA A 26 5.22 4.37 -8.79
C ALA A 26 5.14 4.02 -7.29
N ASN A 27 3.97 3.59 -6.84
CA ASN A 27 3.69 3.20 -5.45
C ASN A 27 2.49 2.23 -5.41
N LEU A 28 2.23 1.67 -4.24
CA LEU A 28 1.21 0.65 -4.06
C LEU A 28 -0.21 1.18 -4.32
N ILE A 29 -0.53 2.43 -3.98
CA ILE A 29 -1.88 2.96 -4.26
C ILE A 29 -2.18 2.98 -5.77
N VAL A 30 -1.22 3.34 -6.62
CA VAL A 30 -1.43 3.34 -8.07
C VAL A 30 -1.68 1.92 -8.60
N LEU A 31 -0.99 0.91 -8.05
CA LEU A 31 -1.28 -0.50 -8.36
C LEU A 31 -2.71 -0.89 -7.94
N LEU A 32 -3.12 -0.55 -6.72
CA LEU A 32 -4.45 -0.91 -6.20
C LEU A 32 -5.57 -0.27 -7.01
N LEU A 33 -5.44 1.02 -7.36
CA LEU A 33 -6.40 1.72 -8.20
C LEU A 33 -6.48 1.13 -9.62
N ASN A 34 -5.34 0.72 -10.19
CA ASN A 34 -5.34 0.14 -11.53
C ASN A 34 -6.00 -1.26 -11.58
N GLU A 35 -5.81 -2.08 -10.53
CA GLU A 35 -6.20 -3.50 -10.58
C GLU A 35 -7.51 -3.83 -9.86
N LEU A 36 -7.95 -3.01 -8.89
CA LEU A 36 -9.07 -3.38 -8.01
C LEU A 36 -10.27 -2.45 -8.07
N THR A 37 -10.08 -1.15 -8.28
CA THR A 37 -11.16 -0.17 -8.08
C THR A 37 -10.88 1.18 -8.72
N ASP A 38 -11.90 1.77 -9.33
CA ASP A 38 -11.89 3.16 -9.81
C ASP A 38 -12.16 4.17 -8.67
N GLU A 39 -12.40 3.72 -7.44
CA GLU A 39 -12.64 4.59 -6.29
C GLU A 39 -11.38 5.40 -5.93
N TYR A 40 -11.55 6.72 -5.78
CA TYR A 40 -10.44 7.63 -5.51
C TYR A 40 -9.99 7.55 -4.04
N PHE A 41 -9.04 6.68 -3.76
CA PHE A 41 -8.35 6.60 -2.47
C PHE A 41 -7.13 7.53 -2.33
N ASP A 42 -7.00 8.54 -3.21
CA ASP A 42 -5.81 9.41 -3.29
C ASP A 42 -6.10 10.92 -3.24
N ASP A 43 -6.88 11.35 -2.24
CA ASP A 43 -7.26 12.76 -2.03
C ASP A 43 -6.07 13.73 -1.96
N CYS A 44 -4.92 13.24 -1.47
CA CYS A 44 -3.70 14.02 -1.37
C CYS A 44 -2.68 13.79 -2.50
N LYS A 45 -3.02 13.00 -3.52
CA LYS A 45 -2.15 12.69 -4.67
C LYS A 45 -0.79 12.11 -4.26
N GLY A 46 -0.76 11.22 -3.29
CA GLY A 46 0.43 10.54 -2.79
C GLY A 46 1.33 11.39 -1.92
N MET A 47 0.82 12.49 -1.37
CA MET A 47 1.57 13.37 -0.46
C MET A 47 1.66 12.82 0.97
N GLY A 48 0.90 11.77 1.29
CA GLY A 48 0.82 11.18 2.62
C GLY A 48 0.14 12.08 3.65
N LYS A 49 -0.91 12.82 3.26
CA LYS A 49 -1.57 13.86 4.09
C LYS A 49 -3.06 13.66 4.38
N CYS A 50 -3.73 12.72 3.72
CA CYS A 50 -5.19 12.54 3.83
C CYS A 50 -5.63 11.29 4.61
N GLY A 51 -4.84 10.22 4.63
CA GLY A 51 -5.22 8.96 5.27
C GLY A 51 -6.20 8.10 4.48
N THR A 52 -6.63 8.51 3.27
CA THR A 52 -7.58 7.73 2.45
C THR A 52 -7.00 6.45 1.85
N CYS A 53 -5.68 6.29 1.88
CA CYS A 53 -4.98 5.10 1.36
C CYS A 53 -4.45 4.21 2.50
N LEU A 54 -5.16 4.18 3.63
CA LEU A 54 -4.80 3.35 4.77
C LEU A 54 -4.89 1.87 4.41
N ILE A 55 -3.86 1.14 4.79
CA ILE A 55 -3.83 -0.32 4.69
C ILE A 55 -3.30 -0.92 5.99
N GLU A 56 -3.75 -2.13 6.27
CA GLU A 56 -3.20 -3.01 7.28
C GLU A 56 -2.35 -4.09 6.60
N ILE A 57 -1.12 -4.27 7.07
CA ILE A 57 -0.28 -5.40 6.71
C ILE A 57 -0.68 -6.57 7.61
N LEU A 58 -1.16 -7.64 6.99
CA LEU A 58 -1.59 -8.86 7.67
C LEU A 58 -0.46 -9.89 7.72
N GLU A 59 0.30 -10.00 6.62
CA GLU A 59 1.47 -10.87 6.50
C GLU A 59 2.50 -10.19 5.60
N GLY A 60 3.79 -10.31 5.90
CA GLY A 60 4.83 -9.71 5.07
C GLY A 60 6.13 -9.43 5.79
N ASN A 61 6.94 -8.57 5.17
CA ASN A 61 8.23 -8.15 5.68
C ASN A 61 8.10 -6.87 6.50
N ASP A 62 8.90 -6.75 7.55
CA ASP A 62 8.97 -5.51 8.36
C ASP A 62 9.74 -4.37 7.64
N ASP A 63 10.54 -4.72 6.63
CA ASP A 63 11.37 -3.78 5.85
C ASP A 63 10.70 -3.37 4.53
N LEU A 64 9.46 -2.89 4.60
CA LEU A 64 8.80 -2.30 3.44
C LEU A 64 9.38 -0.94 3.12
N LYS A 65 9.77 -0.72 1.87
CA LYS A 65 10.38 0.55 1.47
C LYS A 65 9.33 1.64 1.26
N GLY A 66 9.45 2.67 2.08
CA GLY A 66 8.63 3.87 2.02
C GLY A 66 9.27 5.00 1.20
N GLN A 67 8.45 5.96 0.80
CA GLN A 67 8.87 7.31 0.40
C GLN A 67 9.05 8.24 1.61
N ASP A 68 8.62 7.81 2.79
CA ASP A 68 8.80 8.45 4.10
C ASP A 68 8.54 9.96 4.12
N ARG A 69 7.51 10.41 3.41
CA ARG A 69 7.18 11.85 3.33
C ARG A 69 6.51 12.35 4.61
N ASN A 70 5.20 12.15 4.71
CA ASN A 70 4.36 12.66 5.80
C ASN A 70 3.62 11.55 6.54
N GLU A 71 3.95 10.27 6.28
CA GLU A 71 3.24 9.11 6.83
C GLU A 71 3.12 9.20 8.36
N GLU A 72 4.25 9.27 9.05
CA GLU A 72 4.31 9.30 10.51
C GLU A 72 3.48 10.45 11.09
N THR A 73 3.59 11.65 10.52
CA THR A 73 2.84 12.82 10.97
C THR A 73 1.34 12.65 10.75
N THR A 74 0.94 12.06 9.63
CA THR A 74 -0.48 11.85 9.30
C THR A 74 -1.09 10.76 10.18
N LEU A 75 -0.41 9.63 10.34
CA LEU A 75 -0.86 8.55 11.24
C LEU A 75 -0.97 9.05 12.69
N SER A 76 0.02 9.81 13.17
CA SER A 76 -0.01 10.42 14.51
C SER A 76 -1.21 11.36 14.70
N LYS A 77 -1.52 12.21 13.71
CA LYS A 77 -2.70 13.10 13.75
C LYS A 77 -4.03 12.34 13.77
N MET A 78 -4.04 11.14 13.20
CA MET A 78 -5.20 10.23 13.20
C MET A 78 -5.27 9.34 14.45
N ASN A 79 -4.32 9.48 15.39
CA ASN A 79 -4.16 8.61 16.56
C ASN A 79 -3.94 7.12 16.20
N ILE A 80 -3.29 6.87 15.05
CA ILE A 80 -2.92 5.53 14.58
C ILE A 80 -1.46 5.30 14.96
N ASN A 81 -1.21 4.30 15.81
CA ASN A 81 0.12 3.96 16.33
C ASN A 81 0.51 2.50 16.04
N GLN A 82 -0.34 1.77 15.30
CA GLN A 82 -0.10 0.37 14.98
C GLN A 82 0.97 0.28 13.88
N PRO A 83 2.07 -0.47 14.10
CA PRO A 83 3.20 -0.51 13.16
C PRO A 83 2.85 -1.21 11.84
N ASN A 84 1.82 -2.05 11.83
CA ASN A 84 1.32 -2.73 10.64
C ASN A 84 0.34 -1.86 9.82
N ILE A 85 0.01 -0.66 10.28
CA ILE A 85 -0.83 0.28 9.54
C ILE A 85 0.07 1.25 8.78
N LYS A 86 -0.14 1.34 7.47
CA LYS A 86 0.68 2.12 6.55
C LYS A 86 -0.20 2.90 5.56
N LEU A 87 0.38 3.91 4.92
CA LEU A 87 -0.26 4.58 3.78
C LEU A 87 0.24 3.90 2.49
N ALA A 88 -0.63 3.23 1.76
CA ALA A 88 -0.28 2.54 0.51
C ALA A 88 0.38 3.50 -0.50
N CYS A 89 0.03 4.78 -0.50
CA CYS A 89 0.67 5.76 -1.39
C CYS A 89 2.15 6.02 -1.09
N GLN A 90 2.63 5.65 0.11
CA GLN A 90 4.02 5.81 0.53
C GLN A 90 4.85 4.55 0.27
N LEU A 91 4.25 3.38 0.01
CA LEU A 91 4.99 2.16 -0.26
C LEU A 91 5.40 2.05 -1.74
N LEU A 92 6.69 1.77 -1.99
CA LEU A 92 7.21 1.55 -3.34
C LEU A 92 6.86 0.15 -3.86
N VAL A 93 6.59 0.04 -5.16
CA VAL A 93 6.38 -1.27 -5.81
C VAL A 93 7.72 -1.91 -6.14
N ASP A 94 8.26 -2.64 -5.17
CA ASP A 94 9.49 -3.41 -5.31
C ASP A 94 9.40 -4.82 -4.69
N GLU A 95 10.54 -5.51 -4.65
CA GLU A 95 10.62 -6.89 -4.16
C GLU A 95 10.26 -7.05 -2.68
N SER A 96 10.24 -5.97 -1.88
CA SER A 96 9.77 -6.02 -0.49
C SER A 96 8.28 -6.33 -0.38
N LEU A 97 7.49 -6.02 -1.42
CA LEU A 97 6.06 -6.37 -1.48
C LEU A 97 5.80 -7.83 -1.89
N LYS A 98 6.84 -8.61 -2.19
CA LYS A 98 6.64 -9.97 -2.68
C LYS A 98 6.12 -10.89 -1.58
N GLY A 99 4.93 -11.42 -1.80
CA GLY A 99 4.28 -12.37 -0.90
C GLY A 99 3.60 -11.72 0.31
N ILE A 100 3.43 -10.39 0.31
CA ILE A 100 2.71 -9.73 1.39
C ILE A 100 1.21 -9.95 1.22
N LYS A 101 0.51 -9.86 2.36
CA LYS A 101 -0.93 -9.82 2.46
C LYS A 101 -1.35 -8.54 3.16
N ILE A 102 -2.24 -7.78 2.53
CA ILE A 102 -2.72 -6.51 3.05
C ILE A 102 -4.25 -6.44 3.05
N ARG A 103 -4.80 -5.52 3.84
CA ARG A 103 -6.22 -5.16 3.84
C ARG A 103 -6.34 -3.65 3.64
N ILE A 104 -7.25 -3.24 2.76
CA ILE A 104 -7.65 -1.83 2.61
C ILE A 104 -8.66 -1.50 3.71
N ILE A 105 -8.49 -0.36 4.38
CA ILE A 105 -9.28 0.10 5.54
C ILE A 105 -10.22 1.22 5.13
#